data_AF-A0A0X3Y6Y6-F1
#
_entry.id   AF-A0A0X3Y6Y6-F1
#
_cell.length_a   1.000
_cell.length_b   1.000
_cell.length_c   1.000
_cell.angle_alpha   90.00
_cell.angle_beta   90.00
_cell.angle_gamma   90.00
#
_symmetry.space_group_name_H-M   'P 1'
#
loop_
_entity.id
_entity.type
_entity.pdbx_description
1 polymer ?
#
loop_
_entity_poly.entity_id
_entity_poly.type
_entity_poly.pdbx_seq_one_letter_code
_entity_poly.pdbx_strand_id
1 'polypeptide(L)'
;MYIAGSTDATPEMLQLQHINIAFLPLYPPYAMGVDDAIQAVSAIKPQFTYIYQYNSIHTREAFVRKLNNTATTTKVIARDIKQ
;
A
#
# COMPACT_ATOMS: atom_id res chain seq x y z
N MET A 1 10.74 -9.67 -2.37
CA MET A 1 9.28 -9.61 -2.17
C MET A 1 9.04 -9.34 -0.69
N TYR A 2 8.09 -8.47 -0.35
CA TYR A 2 7.76 -8.10 1.04
C TYR A 2 6.26 -8.22 1.30
N ILE A 3 5.88 -8.79 2.44
CA ILE A 3 4.49 -8.90 2.90
C ILE A 3 4.44 -8.28 4.29
N ALA A 4 3.71 -7.17 4.45
CA ALA A 4 3.73 -6.38 5.67
C ALA A 4 3.05 -7.05 6.87
N GLY A 5 2.12 -8.00 6.64
CA GLY A 5 1.23 -8.47 7.70
C GLY A 5 0.25 -7.38 8.13
N SER A 6 -0.38 -7.52 9.30
CA SER A 6 -1.23 -6.49 9.91
C SER A 6 -0.36 -5.54 10.72
N THR A 7 -0.07 -4.36 10.17
CA THR A 7 0.86 -3.40 10.76
C THR A 7 0.60 -2.00 10.18
N ASP A 8 1.17 -0.97 10.81
CA ASP A 8 1.25 0.39 10.29
C ASP A 8 2.58 0.60 9.52
N ALA A 9 2.82 1.80 9.02
CA ALA A 9 4.09 2.15 8.38
C ALA A 9 5.22 2.34 9.42
N THR A 10 5.78 1.25 9.95
CA THR A 10 6.81 1.31 11.00
C THR A 10 8.15 1.87 10.48
N PRO A 11 8.99 2.46 11.35
CA PRO A 11 10.30 2.97 10.95
C PRO A 11 11.20 1.91 10.29
N GLU A 12 11.13 0.65 10.72
CA GLU A 12 11.90 -0.47 10.17
C GLU A 12 11.42 -0.83 8.76
N MET A 13 10.11 -0.84 8.55
CA MET A 13 9.51 -1.08 7.23
C MET A 13 9.94 0.00 6.23
N LEU A 14 9.94 1.26 6.64
CA LEU A 14 10.29 2.39 5.77
C LEU A 14 11.77 2.39 5.34
N GLN A 15 12.62 1.60 5.99
CA GLN A 15 14.04 1.44 5.64
C GLN A 15 14.31 0.25 4.71
N LEU A 16 13.29 -0.55 4.38
CA LEU A 16 13.44 -1.69 3.48
C LEU A 16 13.83 -1.23 2.07
N GLN A 17 14.79 -1.94 1.48
CA GLN A 17 15.31 -1.66 0.14
C GLN A 17 15.29 -2.92 -0.73
N HIS A 18 15.45 -2.74 -2.04
CA HIS A 18 15.53 -3.83 -3.02
C HIS A 18 14.27 -4.72 -3.05
N ILE A 19 13.11 -4.14 -2.75
CA ILE A 19 11.82 -4.83 -2.80
C ILE A 19 11.19 -4.65 -4.18
N ASN A 20 11.10 -5.72 -4.97
CA ASN A 20 10.41 -5.65 -6.26
C ASN A 20 8.88 -5.56 -6.14
N ILE A 21 8.30 -6.33 -5.21
CA ILE A 21 6.85 -6.41 -4.97
C ILE A 21 6.58 -6.28 -3.47
N ALA A 22 5.69 -5.37 -3.09
CA ALA A 22 5.23 -5.17 -1.71
C ALA A 22 3.72 -5.45 -1.57
N PHE A 23 3.33 -6.19 -0.54
CA PHE A 23 1.94 -6.44 -0.17
C PHE A 23 1.59 -5.64 1.10
N LEU A 24 0.67 -4.68 0.99
CA LEU A 24 0.35 -3.72 2.05
C LEU A 24 -1.12 -3.85 2.49
N PRO A 25 -1.40 -4.01 3.80
CA PRO A 25 -2.79 -4.02 4.29
C PRO A 25 -3.39 -2.63 4.13
N LEU A 26 -4.70 -2.54 4.05
CA LEU A 26 -5.43 -1.27 4.01
C LEU A 26 -6.71 -1.40 4.85
N TYR A 27 -6.53 -1.49 6.17
CA TYR A 27 -7.59 -1.81 7.14
C TYR A 27 -7.51 -0.96 8.41
N PRO A 28 -7.71 0.36 8.31
CA PRO A 28 -7.69 1.24 9.48
C PRO A 28 -8.86 0.95 10.44
N PRO A 29 -8.69 1.13 11.77
CA PRO A 29 -7.46 1.54 12.47
C PRO A 29 -6.58 0.35 12.91
N TYR A 30 -6.84 -0.87 12.41
CA TYR A 30 -6.16 -2.09 12.87
C TYR A 30 -4.84 -2.37 12.13
N ALA A 31 -4.62 -1.66 11.02
CA ALA A 31 -3.41 -1.65 10.19
C ALA A 31 -3.38 -0.32 9.41
N MET A 32 -2.54 -0.22 8.38
CA MET A 32 -2.38 1.00 7.59
C MET A 32 -3.69 1.63 7.09
N GLY A 33 -3.76 2.96 7.26
CA GLY A 33 -4.62 3.81 6.47
C GLY A 33 -4.05 4.10 5.07
N VAL A 34 -4.81 4.87 4.27
CA VAL A 34 -4.37 5.29 2.92
C VAL A 34 -3.04 6.05 3.00
N ASP A 35 -2.88 6.93 3.98
CA ASP A 35 -1.71 7.81 4.07
C ASP A 35 -0.44 7.05 4.47
N ASP A 36 -0.55 6.13 5.43
CA ASP A 36 0.54 5.24 5.83
C ASP A 36 0.97 4.34 4.67
N ALA A 37 0.01 3.78 3.92
CA ALA A 37 0.33 2.94 2.77
C ALA A 37 1.04 3.74 1.66
N ILE A 38 0.66 5.01 1.43
CA ILE A 38 1.35 5.91 0.49
C ILE A 38 2.77 6.22 0.98
N GLN A 39 2.96 6.45 2.28
CA GLN A 39 4.27 6.64 2.88
C GLN A 39 5.15 5.39 2.67
N ALA A 40 4.61 4.20 2.92
CA ALA A 40 5.30 2.94 2.73
C ALA A 40 5.73 2.73 1.26
N VAL A 41 4.84 2.96 0.29
CA VAL A 41 5.19 2.87 -1.14
C VAL A 41 6.25 3.91 -1.53
N SER A 42 6.16 5.13 -1.00
CA SER A 42 7.11 6.20 -1.31
C SER A 42 8.52 5.96 -0.75
N ALA A 43 8.61 5.29 0.40
CA ALA A 43 9.88 4.93 1.04
C ALA A 43 10.51 3.70 0.37
N ILE A 44 9.73 2.63 0.21
CA ILE A 44 10.21 1.34 -0.31
C ILE A 44 10.46 1.40 -1.83
N LYS A 45 9.66 2.22 -2.55
CA LYS A 45 9.69 2.37 -4.02
C LYS A 45 9.68 1.04 -4.79
N PRO A 46 8.73 0.12 -4.52
CA PRO A 46 8.69 -1.15 -5.21
C PRO A 46 8.26 -0.97 -6.67
N GLN A 47 8.61 -1.93 -7.53
CA GLN A 47 8.12 -1.94 -8.92
C GLN A 47 6.60 -2.19 -8.96
N PHE A 48 6.11 -3.04 -8.05
CA PHE A 48 4.68 -3.34 -7.89
C PHE A 48 4.26 -3.24 -6.44
N THR A 49 3.07 -2.71 -6.19
CA THR A 49 2.41 -2.78 -4.88
C THR A 49 1.05 -3.47 -5.01
N TYR A 50 0.79 -4.42 -4.12
CA TYR A 50 -0.49 -5.10 -4.00
C TYR A 50 -1.14 -4.69 -2.68
N ILE A 51 -2.26 -3.97 -2.74
CA ILE A 51 -3.02 -3.66 -1.52
C ILE A 51 -3.97 -4.81 -1.17
N TYR A 52 -4.16 -5.09 0.12
CA TYR A 52 -5.06 -6.14 0.61
C TYR A 52 -5.80 -5.72 1.89
N GLN A 53 -6.70 -6.57 2.39
CA GLN A 53 -7.48 -6.36 3.63
C GLN A 53 -8.42 -5.13 3.65
N TYR A 54 -8.67 -4.45 2.54
CA TYR A 54 -9.72 -3.45 2.43
C TYR A 54 -11.08 -4.09 2.09
N ASN A 55 -12.16 -3.58 2.68
CA ASN A 55 -13.54 -4.03 2.45
C ASN A 55 -14.44 -2.97 1.77
N SER A 56 -13.88 -1.81 1.43
CA SER A 56 -14.60 -0.69 0.85
C SER A 56 -13.98 -0.25 -0.47
N ILE A 57 -14.83 -0.08 -1.49
CA ILE A 57 -14.45 0.51 -2.78
C ILE A 57 -13.88 1.92 -2.55
N HIS A 58 -14.47 2.70 -1.63
CA HIS A 58 -14.00 4.05 -1.35
C HIS A 58 -12.55 4.08 -0.87
N THR A 59 -12.18 3.20 0.06
CA THR A 59 -10.80 3.12 0.59
C THR A 59 -9.82 2.69 -0.50
N ARG A 60 -10.20 1.70 -1.32
CA ARG A 60 -9.40 1.26 -2.47
C ARG A 60 -9.14 2.43 -3.44
N GLU A 61 -10.21 3.10 -3.89
CA GLU A 61 -10.11 4.20 -4.85
C GLU A 61 -9.33 5.39 -4.28
N ALA A 62 -9.47 5.67 -2.99
CA ALA A 62 -8.69 6.70 -2.31
C ALA A 62 -7.18 6.42 -2.38
N PHE A 63 -6.76 5.18 -2.13
CA PHE A 63 -5.35 4.77 -2.27
C PHE A 63 -4.86 4.89 -3.71
N VAL A 64 -5.59 4.30 -4.67
CA VAL A 64 -5.20 4.31 -6.09
C VAL A 64 -5.08 5.75 -6.61
N ARG A 65 -6.08 6.59 -6.33
CA ARG A 65 -6.07 8.01 -6.71
C ARG A 65 -4.90 8.74 -6.07
N LYS A 66 -4.65 8.54 -4.77
CA LYS A 66 -3.56 9.24 -4.07
C LYS A 66 -2.20 8.81 -4.61
N LEU A 67 -1.99 7.52 -4.92
CA LEU A 67 -0.73 7.05 -5.49
C LEU A 67 -0.50 7.59 -6.90
N ASN A 68 -1.53 7.62 -7.75
CA ASN A 68 -1.43 8.18 -9.10
C ASN A 68 -1.09 9.68 -9.12
N ASN A 69 -1.36 10.39 -8.03
CA ASN A 69 -0.98 11.80 -7.86
C ASN A 69 0.44 11.99 -7.30
N THR A 70 1.18 10.92 -7.02
CA THR A 70 2.59 10.98 -6.63
C THR A 70 3.51 10.76 -7.83
N ALA A 71 4.76 11.24 -7.76
CA ALA A 71 5.76 11.04 -8.81
C ALA A 71 6.36 9.60 -8.86
N THR A 72 5.65 8.59 -8.33
CA THR A 72 6.13 7.21 -8.28
C THR A 72 5.94 6.49 -9.62
N THR A 73 6.83 5.52 -9.91
CA THR A 73 6.69 4.59 -11.04
C THR A 73 6.08 3.24 -10.61
N THR A 74 5.77 3.07 -9.33
CA THR A 74 5.16 1.86 -8.78
C THR A 74 3.80 1.58 -9.44
N LYS A 75 3.64 0.35 -9.94
CA LYS A 75 2.35 -0.12 -10.46
C LYS A 75 1.48 -0.69 -9.34
N VAL A 76 0.23 -0.25 -9.26
CA VAL A 76 -0.75 -0.77 -8.28
C VAL A 76 -1.47 -1.97 -8.84
N ILE A 77 -1.58 -3.01 -8.01
CA ILE A 77 -2.47 -4.14 -8.21
C ILE A 77 -3.49 -4.10 -7.08
N ALA A 78 -4.74 -3.80 -7.41
CA ALA A 78 -5.85 -3.70 -6.45
C ALA A 78 -7.05 -4.48 -6.97
N ARG A 79 -7.39 -5.58 -6.28
CA ARG A 79 -8.54 -6.43 -6.62
C ARG A 79 -9.86 -5.68 -6.50
N ASP A 80 -10.78 -5.92 -7.44
CA ASP A 80 -12.15 -5.43 -7.35
C ASP A 80 -12.93 -6.10 -6.22
N ILE A 81 -13.77 -5.32 -5.56
CA ILE A 81 -14.71 -5.81 -4.55
C ILE A 81 -16.05 -6.01 -5.25
N LYS A 82 -16.55 -7.25 -5.26
CA LYS A 82 -17.93 -7.53 -5.69
C LYS A 82 -18.85 -7.06 -4.58
N GLN A 83 -19.88 -6.29 -4.93
CA GLN A 83 -20.97 -5.92 -4.01
C GLN A 83 -21.80 -7.15 -3.66
#